data_AF-A0A518DXF8-F1
#
_entry.id   AF-A0A518DXF8-F1
#
_cell.length_a   1.000
_cell.length_b   1.000
_cell.length_c   1.000
_cell.angle_alpha   90.00
_cell.angle_beta   90.00
_cell.angle_gamma   90.00
#
_symmetry.space_group_name_H-M   'P 1'
#
loop_
_entity.id
_entity.type
_entity.pdbx_description
1 polymer ?
#
loop_
_entity_poly.entity_id
_entity_poly.type
_entity_poly.pdbx_seq_one_letter_code
_entity_poly.pdbx_strand_id
1 'polypeptide(L)' 'MKQADLDRAVARATGETVSTIKRLGFLLAEPDDCLDPESEEHGPYVIDWDELEAQRHEEGTRRPRNEPAVA' A
#
# COMPACT_ATOMS: atom_id res chain seq x y z
N MET A 1 -12.07 4.48 17.68
CA MET A 1 -11.57 5.43 16.66
C MET A 1 -12.57 5.43 15.51
N LYS A 2 -12.91 6.57 14.89
CA LYS A 2 -13.80 6.58 13.72
C LYS A 2 -12.99 6.58 12.43
N GLN A 3 -13.59 6.16 11.32
CA GLN A 3 -12.93 6.17 10.00
C GLN A 3 -12.31 7.53 9.66
N ALA A 4 -13.00 8.62 9.99
CA ALA A 4 -12.51 9.98 9.78
C ALA A 4 -11.26 10.33 10.60
N ASP A 5 -11.05 9.66 11.74
CA ASP A 5 -9.85 9.86 12.56
C ASP A 5 -8.66 9.10 11.96
N LEU A 6 -8.90 7.89 11.44
CA LEU A 6 -7.92 7.12 10.68
C LEU A 6 -7.47 7.88 9.43
N ASP A 7 -8.40 8.34 8.60
CA ASP A 7 -8.09 9.07 7.36
C ASP A 7 -7.21 10.30 7.63
N ARG A 8 -7.50 11.03 8.72
CA ARG A 8 -6.71 12.21 9.14
C ARG A 8 -5.33 11.83 9.67
N ALA A 9 -5.22 10.73 10.39
CA ALA A 9 -3.94 10.25 10.90
C ALA A 9 -3.02 9.82 9.75
N VAL A 10 -3.55 9.05 8.79
CA VAL A 10 -2.80 8.61 7.61
C VAL A 10 -2.36 9.81 6.77
N ALA A 11 -3.28 10.73 6.47
CA ALA A 11 -2.95 11.96 5.73
C ALA A 11 -1.85 12.78 6.40
N ARG A 12 -1.86 12.89 7.74
CA ARG A 12 -0.81 13.59 8.49
C ARG A 12 0.54 12.88 8.44
N ALA A 13 0.54 11.55 8.48
CA ALA A 13 1.76 10.75 8.46
C ALA A 13 2.43 10.72 7.07
N THR A 14 1.63 10.72 6.00
CA THR A 14 2.12 10.61 4.61
C THR A 14 2.27 11.95 3.91
N GLY A 15 1.65 13.03 4.43
CA GLY A 15 1.60 14.33 3.76
C GLY A 15 0.56 14.42 2.65
N GLU A 16 -0.23 13.37 2.44
CA GLU A 16 -1.30 13.32 1.44
C GLU A 16 -2.57 14.06 1.91
N THR A 17 -3.47 14.35 0.97
CA THR A 17 -4.78 14.92 1.31
C THR A 17 -5.73 13.84 1.85
N VAL A 18 -6.66 14.22 2.74
CA VAL A 18 -7.72 13.31 3.22
C VAL A 18 -8.55 12.74 2.06
N SER A 19 -8.79 13.53 1.02
CA SER A 19 -9.43 13.06 -0.22
C SER A 19 -8.63 11.99 -0.95
N THR A 20 -7.29 12.13 -1.01
CA THR A 20 -6.40 11.09 -1.56
C THR A 20 -6.55 9.81 -0.75
N ILE A 21 -6.45 9.89 0.57
CA ILE A 21 -6.52 8.73 1.47
C ILE A 21 -7.87 8.01 1.36
N LYS A 22 -8.99 8.75 1.28
CA LYS A 22 -10.32 8.15 1.07
C LYS A 22 -10.42 7.37 -0.23
N ARG A 23 -9.78 7.85 -1.30
CA ARG A 23 -9.75 7.16 -2.60
C ARG A 23 -8.87 5.91 -2.57
N LEU A 24 -7.86 5.86 -1.69
CA LEU A 24 -7.01 4.69 -1.49
C LEU A 24 -7.72 3.56 -0.70
N GLY A 25 -8.82 3.86 0.00
CA GLY A 25 -9.69 2.84 0.57
C GLY A 25 -9.20 2.23 1.89
N PHE A 26 -8.46 2.99 2.72
CA PHE A 26 -8.17 2.56 4.09
C PHE A 26 -9.47 2.37 4.86
N LEU A 27 -9.60 1.24 5.55
CA LEU A 27 -10.78 0.92 6.35
C LEU A 27 -10.35 0.51 7.76
N LEU A 28 -11.11 0.96 8.75
CA LEU A 28 -11.08 0.34 10.06
C LEU A 28 -11.69 -1.05 9.92
N ALA A 29 -10.88 -2.09 10.08
CA ALA A 29 -11.40 -3.45 10.22
C ALA A 29 -12.25 -3.52 11.50
N GLU A 30 -13.51 -3.94 11.38
CA GLU A 30 -14.28 -4.32 12.56
C GLU A 30 -13.72 -5.67 13.07
N PRO A 31 -13.64 -5.89 14.39
CA PRO A 31 -13.03 -7.10 14.95
C PRO A 31 -13.76 -8.40 14.56
N ASP A 32 -15.00 -8.31 14.10
CA ASP A 32 -15.80 -9.44 13.60
C ASP A 32 -15.69 -9.62 12.07
N ASP A 33 -15.03 -8.71 11.34
CA ASP A 33 -14.75 -8.92 9.92
C ASP A 33 -13.64 -9.97 9.79
N CYS A 34 -14.05 -11.21 9.55
CA CYS A 34 -13.16 -12.32 9.22
C CYS A 34 -12.64 -12.12 7.79
N LEU A 35 -11.69 -11.21 7.63
CA LEU A 35 -10.95 -11.02 6.39
C LEU A 35 -9.99 -12.20 6.21
N ASP A 36 -10.48 -13.27 5.60
CA ASP A 36 -9.69 -14.44 5.25
C ASP A 36 -8.82 -14.09 4.03
N PRO A 37 -7.49 -13.98 4.16
CA PRO A 37 -6.62 -13.62 3.04
C PRO A 37 -6.66 -14.63 1.89
N GLU A 38 -7.11 -15.87 2.15
CA GLU A 38 -7.29 -16.91 1.13
C GLU A 38 -8.69 -16.91 0.50
N SER A 39 -9.58 -16.01 0.94
CA SER A 39 -10.92 -15.91 0.38
C SER A 39 -10.88 -15.45 -1.08
N GLU A 40 -11.43 -16.29 -1.96
CA GLU A 40 -11.61 -15.99 -3.38
C GLU A 40 -12.43 -14.70 -3.61
N GLU A 41 -13.22 -14.25 -2.62
CA GLU A 41 -14.03 -13.03 -2.71
C GLU A 41 -13.20 -11.75 -2.70
N HIS A 42 -11.99 -11.78 -2.13
CA HIS A 42 -11.14 -10.58 -2.03
C HIS A 42 -10.29 -10.32 -3.29
N GLY A 43 -10.27 -11.26 -4.24
CA GLY A 43 -9.76 -11.05 -5.61
C GLY A 43 -8.35 -10.41 -5.69
N PRO A 44 -8.06 -9.57 -6.71
CA PRO A 44 -6.74 -8.93 -6.88
C PRO A 44 -6.49 -7.78 -5.88
N TYR A 45 -7.35 -7.60 -4.88
CA TYR A 45 -7.25 -6.53 -3.89
C TYR A 45 -6.50 -6.96 -2.62
N VAL A 46 -6.10 -8.23 -2.54
CA VAL A 46 -5.18 -8.74 -1.51
C VAL A 46 -3.77 -8.74 -2.08
N ILE A 47 -2.81 -8.24 -1.30
CA ILE A 47 -1.39 -8.21 -1.67
C ILE A 47 -0.61 -8.93 -0.58
N ASP A 48 0.22 -9.90 -0.97
CA ASP A 48 1.26 -10.47 -0.11
C ASP A 48 2.42 -9.49 -0.02
N TRP A 49 2.70 -9.01 1.21
CA TRP A 49 3.75 -8.03 1.46
C TRP A 49 5.15 -8.62 1.30
N ASP A 50 5.36 -9.89 1.66
CA ASP A 50 6.65 -10.57 1.55
C ASP A 50 6.97 -10.81 0.07
N GLU A 51 5.97 -11.21 -0.72
CA GLU A 51 6.11 -11.37 -2.17
C GLU A 51 6.39 -10.03 -2.86
N LEU A 52 5.63 -8.98 -2.52
CA LEU A 52 5.80 -7.64 -3.09
C LEU A 52 7.19 -7.06 -2.76
N GLU A 53 7.68 -7.27 -1.54
CA GLU A 53 9.01 -6.85 -1.14
C GLU A 53 10.09 -7.60 -1.93
N ALA A 54 9.95 -8.92 -2.11
CA ALA A 54 10.84 -9.71 -2.95
C ALA A 54 10.90 -9.19 -4.40
N GLN A 55 9.74 -8.91 -5.01
CA GLN A 55 9.66 -8.34 -6.36
C GLN A 55 10.37 -6.98 -6.47
N ARG A 56 10.17 -6.08 -5.49
CA ARG A 56 10.83 -4.77 -5.46
C ARG A 56 12.35 -4.89 -5.34
N HIS A 57 12.84 -5.86 -4.56
CA HIS A 57 14.26 -6.16 -4.45
C HIS A 57 14.84 -6.67 -5.79
N GLU A 58 14.14 -7.57 -6.47
CA GLU A 58 14.53 -8.07 -7.79
C GLU A 58 14.55 -6.96 -8.85
N GLU A 59 13.53 -6.11 -8.91
CA GLU A 59 13.46 -4.98 -9.85
C GLU A 59 14.54 -3.91 -9.58
N GLY A 60 14.83 -3.63 -8.30
CA GLY A 60 15.87 -2.69 -7.88
C GLY A 60 17.28 -3.12 -8.30
N THR A 61 17.55 -4.42 -8.33
CA THR A 61 18.84 -4.97 -8.81
C THR A 61 18.98 -4.96 -10.33
N ARG A 62 17.88 -4.84 -11.09
CA ARG A 62 17.87 -4.91 -12.56
C ARG A 62 18.03 -3.56 -13.28
N ARG A 63 18.19 -2.44 -12.56
CA ARG A 63 18.59 -1.17 -13.20
C ARG A 63 20.11 -1.10 -13.37
N PRO A 64 20.67 -1.22 -14.59
CA PRO A 64 22.01 -0.71 -14.82
C PRO A 64 21.98 0.79 -14.51
N ARG A 65 22.90 1.21 -13.66
CA ARG A 65 23.20 2.60 -13.36
C ARG A 65 23.63 3.27 -14.67
N ASN A 66 22.68 3.86 -15.39
CA ASN A 66 22.99 4.77 -16.49
C ASN A 66 23.64 6.01 -15.87
N GLU A 67 24.96 5.98 -15.73
CA GLU A 67 25.76 7.17 -15.47
C GLU A 67 25.58 8.12 -16.68
N PRO A 68 25.27 9.41 -16.46
CA PRO A 68 25.27 10.35 -17.57
C PRO A 68 26.71 10.51 -18.05
N ALA A 69 26.97 10.13 -19.30
CA ALA A 69 28.22 10.43 -19.97
C ALA A 69 28.38 11.95 -20.06
N VAL A 70 29.27 12.50 -19.23
CA VAL A 70 29.75 13.87 -19.36
C VAL A 70 30.97 13.84 -20.27
N ALA A 71 30.82 14.33 -21.51
CA ALA A 71 31.77 15.13 -22.30
C ALA A 71 31.31 15.20 -23.76
#